data_AF-A0A829GNM3-F1
#
_entry.id   AF-A0A829GNM3-F1
#
_cell.length_a   1.000
_cell.length_b   1.000
_cell.length_c   1.000
_cell.angle_alpha   90.00
_cell.angle_beta   90.00
_cell.angle_gamma   90.00
#
_symmetry.space_group_name_H-M   'P 1'
#
loop_
_entity.id
_entity.type
_entity.pdbx_description
1 polymer ?
#
loop_
_entity_poly.entity_id
_entity_poly.type
_entity_poly.pdbx_seq_one_letter_code
_entity_poly.pdbx_strand_id
1 'polypeptide(L)' 'MAKADFDTLVTQLGDLRERARRLADEDYISAKYKGYSSEGLTLEEVMGALEETEGEIEKLERQLARFDDES' A
#
# COMPACT_ATOMS: atom_id res chain seq x y z
N MET A 1 -0.53 -1.85 -26.16
CA MET A 1 0.18 -2.32 -24.95
C MET A 1 0.07 -1.31 -23.83
N ALA A 2 0.45 -0.03 -24.04
CA ALA A 2 0.38 1.04 -23.03
C ALA A 2 -0.90 1.09 -22.16
N LYS A 3 -2.10 0.94 -22.74
CA LYS A 3 -3.36 0.95 -21.97
C LYS A 3 -3.51 -0.22 -20.99
N ALA A 4 -3.11 -1.43 -21.39
CA ALA A 4 -3.23 -2.61 -20.53
C ALA A 4 -2.24 -2.55 -19.35
N ASP A 5 -1.05 -2.01 -19.60
CA ASP A 5 -0.04 -1.79 -18.57
C ASP A 5 -0.52 -0.70 -17.59
N PHE A 6 -1.10 0.39 -18.09
CA PHE A 6 -1.71 1.45 -17.26
C PHE A 6 -2.84 0.91 -16.38
N ASP A 7 -3.82 0.21 -16.96
CA ASP A 7 -4.97 -0.34 -16.21
C ASP A 7 -4.49 -1.35 -15.13
N THR A 8 -3.40 -2.08 -15.39
CA THR A 8 -2.75 -2.97 -14.41
C THR A 8 -2.13 -2.18 -13.25
N LEU A 9 -1.36 -1.12 -13.54
CA LEU A 9 -0.74 -0.27 -12.53
C LEU A 9 -1.77 0.43 -11.64
N VAL A 10 -2.90 0.87 -12.21
CA VAL A 10 -4.02 1.46 -11.45
C VAL A 10 -4.64 0.44 -10.50
N THR A 11 -4.82 -0.81 -10.96
CA THR A 11 -5.37 -1.89 -10.12
C THR A 11 -4.43 -2.18 -8.95
N GLN A 12 -3.13 -2.34 -9.21
CA GLN A 12 -2.12 -2.57 -8.18
C GLN A 12 -2.05 -1.42 -7.16
N LEU A 13 -2.15 -0.18 -7.63
CA LEU A 13 -2.20 0.99 -6.75
C LEU A 13 -3.42 0.97 -5.84
N GLY A 14 -4.58 0.54 -6.35
CA GLY A 14 -5.80 0.35 -5.56
C GLY A 14 -5.60 -0.67 -4.44
N ASP A 15 -5.04 -1.83 -4.77
CA ASP A 15 -4.80 -2.92 -3.81
C ASP A 15 -3.83 -2.49 -2.69
N LEU A 16 -2.76 -1.78 -3.04
CA LEU A 16 -1.80 -1.29 -2.06
C LEU A 16 -2.39 -0.20 -1.17
N ARG A 17 -3.22 0.70 -1.70
CA ARG A 17 -3.91 1.72 -0.89
C ARG A 17 -4.87 1.09 0.11
N GLU A 18 -5.61 0.05 -0.30
CA GLU A 18 -6.47 -0.69 0.61
C GLU A 18 -5.67 -1.46 1.67
N ARG A 19 -4.50 -2.01 1.29
CA ARG A 19 -3.58 -2.62 2.27
C ARG A 19 -3.05 -1.58 3.27
N ALA A 20 -2.56 -0.43 2.82
CA ALA A 20 -2.07 0.64 3.68
C ALA A 20 -3.16 1.11 4.64
N ARG A 21 -4.39 1.26 4.15
CA ARG A 21 -5.55 1.61 4.96
C ARG A 21 -5.80 0.58 6.08
N ARG A 22 -5.86 -0.72 5.75
CA ARG A 22 -6.05 -1.77 6.77
C ARG A 22 -4.93 -1.79 7.81
N LEU A 23 -3.68 -1.64 7.37
CA LEU A 23 -2.53 -1.56 8.26
C LEU A 23 -2.65 -0.37 9.24
N ALA A 24 -3.06 0.81 8.76
CA ALA A 24 -3.18 2.02 9.57
C ALA A 24 -4.44 2.05 10.46
N ASP A 25 -5.58 1.68 9.91
CA ASP A 25 -6.89 1.83 10.56
C ASP A 25 -7.26 0.64 11.46
N GLU A 26 -6.74 -0.56 11.17
CA GLU A 26 -7.11 -1.79 11.89
C GLU A 26 -5.92 -2.39 12.65
N ASP A 27 -4.86 -2.76 11.92
CA ASP A 27 -3.76 -3.54 12.50
C ASP A 27 -2.89 -2.70 13.43
N TYR A 28 -2.64 -1.45 13.11
CA TYR A 28 -1.88 -0.53 13.99
C TYR A 28 -2.63 -0.31 15.30
N ILE A 29 -3.94 -0.07 15.22
CA ILE A 29 -4.79 0.12 16.41
C ILE A 29 -4.80 -1.17 17.24
N SER A 30 -5.01 -2.33 16.60
CA SER A 30 -5.00 -3.60 17.30
C SER A 30 -3.65 -3.88 17.97
N ALA A 31 -2.54 -3.76 17.25
CA ALA A 31 -1.20 -4.00 17.78
C ALA A 31 -0.84 -3.04 18.91
N LYS A 32 -1.21 -1.76 18.79
CA LYS A 32 -0.96 -0.74 19.81
C LYS A 32 -1.69 -1.01 21.13
N TYR A 33 -2.94 -1.50 21.07
CA TYR A 33 -3.76 -1.68 22.27
C TYR A 33 -3.78 -3.13 22.80
N LYS A 34 -3.60 -4.13 21.93
CA LYS A 34 -3.67 -5.56 22.26
C LYS A 34 -2.30 -6.26 22.18
N GLY A 35 -1.26 -5.56 21.75
CA GLY A 35 0.09 -6.11 21.55
C GLY A 35 0.31 -6.74 20.18
N TYR A 36 -0.76 -7.19 19.51
CA TYR A 36 -0.71 -7.82 18.19
C TYR A 36 -1.88 -7.41 17.29
N SER A 37 -1.64 -7.44 15.98
CA SER A 37 -2.64 -7.24 14.93
C SER A 37 -3.59 -8.43 14.80
N SER A 38 -4.59 -8.31 13.92
CA SER A 38 -5.50 -9.42 13.62
C SER A 38 -4.78 -10.65 13.02
N GLU A 39 -3.68 -10.41 12.31
CA GLU A 39 -2.83 -11.44 11.70
C GLU A 39 -1.64 -11.84 12.58
N GLY A 40 -1.59 -11.34 13.83
CA GLY A 40 -0.55 -11.69 14.80
C GLY A 40 0.75 -10.89 14.68
N LEU A 41 0.74 -9.78 13.94
CA LEU A 41 1.91 -8.90 13.81
C LEU A 41 2.08 -8.01 15.03
N THR A 42 3.31 -7.78 15.45
CA THR A 42 3.66 -6.76 16.45
C THR A 42 3.47 -5.35 15.89
N LEU A 43 3.47 -4.34 16.76
CA LEU A 43 3.36 -2.94 16.33
C LEU A 43 4.49 -2.53 15.38
N GLU A 44 5.72 -2.99 15.65
CA GLU A 44 6.89 -2.71 14.81
C GLU A 44 6.74 -3.34 13.42
N GLU A 45 6.27 -4.58 13.35
CA GLU A 45 6.02 -5.27 12.07
C GLU A 45 4.90 -4.60 11.26
N VAL A 46 3.83 -4.15 11.92
CA VAL A 46 2.76 -3.39 11.25
C VAL A 46 3.30 -2.08 10.69
N MET A 47 4.11 -1.36 11.46
CA MET A 47 4.72 -0.10 11.01
C MET A 47 5.69 -0.32 9.85
N GLY A 48 6.51 -1.37 9.90
CA GLY A 48 7.42 -1.73 8.80
C GLY A 48 6.65 -2.12 7.53
N ALA A 49 5.59 -2.91 7.66
CA ALA A 49 4.73 -3.26 6.53
C ALA A 49 4.01 -2.04 5.93
N LEU A 50 3.62 -1.07 6.76
CA LEU A 50 3.01 0.18 6.30
C LEU A 50 4.02 1.02 5.52
N GLU A 51 5.23 1.22 6.04
CA GLU A 51 6.30 1.96 5.35
C GLU A 51 6.67 1.31 4.01
N GLU A 52 6.78 -0.02 3.97
CA GLU A 52 7.03 -0.76 2.73
C GLU A 52 5.90 -0.53 1.70
N THR A 53 4.64 -0.66 2.15
CA THR A 53 3.45 -0.47 1.30
C THR A 53 3.37 0.95 0.76
N GLU A 54 3.62 1.96 1.58
CA GLU A 54 3.66 3.37 1.16
C GLU A 54 4.79 3.65 0.15
N GLY A 55 5.96 3.02 0.34
CA GLY A 55 7.06 3.10 -0.60
C GLY A 55 6.73 2.46 -1.97
N GLU A 56 5.96 1.38 -2.00
CA GLU A 56 5.46 0.78 -3.24
C GLU A 56 4.41 1.65 -3.94
N ILE A 57 3.49 2.24 -3.17
CA ILE A 57 2.51 3.22 -3.67
C ILE A 57 3.23 4.36 -4.40
N GLU A 58 4.22 4.97 -3.76
CA GLU A 58 4.95 6.10 -4.34
C GLU A 58 5.70 5.71 -5.63
N LYS A 59 6.24 4.49 -5.72
CA LYS A 59 6.86 3.96 -6.95
C LYS A 59 5.83 3.79 -8.07
N LEU A 60 4.63 3.32 -7.77
CA LEU A 60 3.56 3.15 -8.76
C LEU A 60 2.98 4.49 -9.21
N GLU A 61 2.77 5.43 -8.29
CA GLU A 61 2.31 6.78 -8.61
C GLU A 61 3.28 7.50 -9.56
N ARG A 62 4.60 7.38 -9.31
CA ARG A 62 5.62 7.89 -10.25
C ARG A 62 5.60 7.21 -11.61
N GLN A 63 5.29 5.91 -11.66
CA GLN A 63 5.14 5.21 -12.95
C GLN A 63 3.93 5.73 -13.71
N LEU A 64 2.78 5.82 -13.04
CA LEU A 64 1.54 6.33 -13.62
C LEU A 64 1.66 7.78 -14.10
N ALA A 65 2.32 8.64 -13.34
CA ALA A 65 2.58 10.03 -13.74
C ALA A 65 3.37 10.11 -15.07
N ARG A 66 4.38 9.24 -15.25
CA ARG A 66 5.13 9.18 -16.52
C ARG A 66 4.27 8.73 -17.70
N PHE A 67 3.31 7.82 -17.47
CA PHE A 67 2.37 7.42 -18.52
C PHE A 67 1.42 8.56 -18.92
N ASP A 68 0.99 9.39 -17.97
CA ASP A 68 0.12 10.55 -18.23
C ASP A 68 0.86 11.65 -19.00
N ASP A 69 2.13 11.90 -18.66
CA ASP A 69 2.99 12.86 -19.36
C ASP A 69 3.38 12.43 -20.80
N GLU A 70 3.37 11.12 -21.08
CA GLU A 70 3.71 10.52 -22.39
C GLU A 70 2.49 10.29 -23.31
N SER A 71 1.27 10.52 -22.83
CA SER A 71 0.00 10.30 -23.55
C SER A 71 -0.51 11.56 -24.27
#